data_AF-A0A6G1IW15-F1
#
_entry.id   AF-A0A6G1IW15-F1
#
_cell.length_a   1.000
_cell.length_b   1.000
_cell.length_c   1.000
_cell.angle_alpha   90.00
_cell.angle_beta   90.00
_cell.angle_gamma   90.00
#
_symmetry.space_group_name_H-M   'P 1'
#
loop_
_entity.id
_entity.type
_entity.pdbx_description
1 polymer ?
#
loop_
_entity_poly.entity_id
_entity_poly.type
_entity_poly.pdbx_seq_one_letter_code
_entity_poly.pdbx_strand_id
1 'polypeptide(L)'
;MRSFLQLSILALCTSFVGANPLTSPSTSADPAVDGCPKDEYACLDVMNASQCIEQLIIEKQAPATKEALVKCVETEGTATTLPGATKYCRCPGCHTKAINDVLVELFPPPCA
;
A
#
# COMPACT_ATOMS: atom_id res chain seq x y z
N MET A 1 -4.33 -47.94 36.33
CA MET A 1 -4.85 -49.18 35.73
C MET A 1 -5.46 -48.83 34.37
N ARG A 2 -5.05 -49.58 33.33
CA ARG A 2 -5.69 -49.76 32.03
C ARG A 2 -5.65 -48.53 31.09
N SER A 3 -4.68 -48.44 30.18
CA SER A 3 -4.51 -49.25 28.94
C SER A 3 -5.68 -49.07 27.97
N PHE A 4 -5.32 -48.70 26.74
CA PHE A 4 -5.81 -49.11 25.41
C PHE A 4 -5.58 -47.91 24.48
N LEU A 5 -4.41 -47.75 23.86
CA LEU A 5 -3.88 -48.54 22.74
C LEU A 5 -4.91 -48.73 21.61
N GLN A 6 -4.92 -47.78 20.67
CA GLN A 6 -5.26 -48.01 19.27
C GLN A 6 -4.64 -46.81 18.52
N LEU A 7 -3.43 -46.90 17.98
CA LEU A 7 -2.99 -47.79 16.91
C LEU A 7 -3.90 -47.70 15.67
N SER A 8 -3.81 -46.56 14.99
CA SER A 8 -4.04 -46.47 13.55
C SER A 8 -2.79 -45.86 12.92
N ILE A 9 -1.83 -46.74 12.66
CA ILE A 9 -0.79 -46.56 11.65
C ILE A 9 -1.49 -46.64 10.28
N LEU A 10 -0.88 -46.02 9.27
CA LEU A 10 -1.21 -45.93 7.84
C LEU A 10 -1.93 -44.63 7.49
N ALA A 11 -1.19 -43.62 7.04
CA ALA A 11 -0.63 -43.49 5.68
C ALA A 11 -1.54 -42.54 4.87
N LEU A 12 -0.98 -41.43 4.41
CA LEU A 12 -0.57 -41.30 3.02
C LEU A 12 -0.08 -39.86 2.79
N CYS A 13 1.07 -39.78 2.14
CA CYS A 13 1.63 -38.60 1.54
C CYS A 13 0.60 -37.97 0.59
N THR A 14 0.17 -36.73 0.87
CA THR A 14 -0.45 -35.87 -0.13
C THR A 14 0.29 -34.54 -0.16
N SER A 15 1.35 -34.55 -0.97
CA SER A 15 1.80 -33.46 -1.84
C SER A 15 1.78 -32.04 -1.25
N PHE A 16 2.97 -31.62 -0.80
CA PHE A 16 3.43 -30.25 -0.96
C PHE A 16 3.36 -29.87 -2.44
N VAL A 17 2.30 -29.18 -2.84
CA VAL A 17 2.32 -28.25 -3.98
C VAL A 17 2.13 -26.86 -3.40
N GLY A 18 3.16 -26.41 -2.69
CA GLY A 18 3.33 -25.00 -2.32
C GLY A 18 3.86 -24.24 -3.53
N ALA A 19 3.02 -24.06 -4.54
CA ALA A 19 3.19 -23.06 -5.58
C ALA A 19 2.00 -22.11 -5.46
N ASN A 20 2.03 -21.23 -4.46
CA ASN A 20 1.35 -19.95 -4.61
C ASN A 20 2.23 -19.14 -5.57
N PRO A 21 1.87 -18.94 -6.84
CA PRO A 21 2.38 -17.77 -7.50
C PRO A 21 1.82 -16.60 -6.68
N LEU A 22 2.73 -15.87 -6.01
CA LEU A 22 2.54 -14.48 -5.59
C LEU A 22 2.29 -13.64 -6.86
N THR A 23 1.18 -13.90 -7.53
CA THR A 23 0.55 -12.98 -8.47
C THR A 23 -0.49 -12.29 -7.63
N SER A 24 -0.10 -11.20 -6.98
CA SER A 24 -1.06 -10.18 -6.62
C SER A 24 -1.75 -9.76 -7.91
N PRO A 25 -3.07 -9.94 -8.06
CA PRO A 25 -3.78 -9.19 -9.07
C PRO A 25 -3.85 -7.76 -8.52
N SER A 26 -2.86 -6.93 -8.87
CA SER A 26 -3.06 -5.49 -8.91
C SER A 26 -4.03 -5.21 -10.06
N THR A 27 -5.31 -5.54 -9.86
CA THR A 27 -6.38 -5.12 -10.75
C THR A 27 -6.73 -3.67 -10.39
N SER A 28 -5.82 -2.75 -10.70
CA SER A 28 -6.14 -1.34 -10.90
C SER A 28 -6.29 -1.16 -12.41
N ALA A 29 -7.37 -1.69 -12.97
CA ALA A 29 -7.72 -1.54 -14.37
C ALA A 29 -9.13 -0.93 -14.48
N ASP A 30 -9.25 0.29 -13.96
CA ASP A 30 -10.17 1.27 -14.54
C ASP A 30 -9.37 1.95 -15.66
N PRO A 31 -9.87 2.09 -16.90
CA PRO A 31 -9.20 2.88 -17.95
C PRO A 31 -9.29 4.38 -17.66
N ALA A 32 -9.17 4.77 -16.40
CA ALA A 32 -8.91 6.14 -16.00
C ALA A 32 -7.50 6.48 -16.48
N VAL A 33 -7.38 7.59 -17.20
CA VAL A 33 -6.08 8.19 -17.52
C VAL A 33 -5.30 8.25 -16.22
N ASP A 34 -4.27 7.42 -16.12
CA ASP A 34 -3.43 7.25 -14.94
C ASP A 34 -2.70 8.58 -14.74
N GLY A 35 -3.28 9.45 -13.92
CA GLY A 35 -2.83 10.83 -13.72
C GLY A 35 -1.50 10.93 -12.97
N CYS A 36 -1.00 9.79 -12.49
CA CYS A 36 0.24 9.69 -11.74
C CYS A 36 1.46 9.98 -12.65
N PRO A 37 2.30 10.97 -12.32
CA PRO A 37 3.58 11.19 -13.00
C PRO A 37 4.56 10.05 -12.68
N LYS A 38 4.64 9.04 -13.55
CA LYS A 38 5.50 7.86 -13.36
C LYS A 38 7.00 8.13 -13.57
N ASP A 39 7.32 9.27 -14.17
CA ASP A 39 8.68 9.78 -14.37
C ASP A 39 9.24 10.52 -13.16
N GLU A 40 8.40 10.80 -12.14
CA GLU A 40 8.83 11.49 -10.94
C GLU A 40 9.04 10.51 -9.78
N TYR A 41 10.29 10.41 -9.30
CA TYR A 41 10.66 9.51 -8.19
C TYR A 41 9.88 9.80 -6.90
N ALA A 42 9.41 11.03 -6.70
CA ALA A 42 8.56 11.37 -5.56
C ALA A 42 7.24 10.60 -5.58
N CYS A 43 6.74 10.25 -6.78
CA CYS A 43 5.50 9.53 -6.95
C CYS A 43 5.67 8.04 -6.71
N LEU A 44 6.87 7.51 -6.95
CA LEU A 44 7.21 6.15 -6.53
C LEU A 44 7.12 6.00 -5.00
N ASP A 45 7.57 7.01 -4.25
CA ASP A 45 7.45 7.02 -2.79
C ASP A 45 5.99 7.03 -2.34
N VAL A 46 5.16 7.86 -2.98
CA VAL A 46 3.71 7.96 -2.72
C VAL A 46 2.99 6.65 -3.05
N MET A 47 3.30 6.03 -4.19
CA MET A 47 2.74 4.73 -4.59
C MET A 47 3.16 3.61 -3.64
N ASN A 48 4.43 3.58 -3.24
CA ASN A 48 4.94 2.58 -2.28
C ASN A 48 4.28 2.74 -0.89
N ALA A 49 3.85 3.95 -0.54
CA ALA A 49 3.13 4.28 0.67
C ALA A 49 1.60 4.04 0.60
N SER A 50 1.07 3.55 -0.52
CA SER A 50 -0.37 3.34 -0.78
C SER A 50 -1.09 2.61 0.36
N GLN A 51 -0.49 1.54 0.88
CA GLN A 51 -1.04 0.80 2.02
C GLN A 51 -1.23 1.70 3.24
N CYS A 52 -0.25 2.54 3.59
CA CYS A 52 -0.37 3.45 4.74
C CYS A 52 -1.44 4.53 4.51
N ILE A 53 -1.52 5.05 3.29
CA ILE A 53 -2.46 6.11 2.91
C ILE A 53 -3.91 5.59 2.94
N GLU A 54 -4.15 4.40 2.39
CA GLU A 54 -5.45 3.73 2.40
C GLU A 54 -5.93 3.46 3.83
N GLN A 55 -5.02 3.04 4.70
CA GLN A 55 -5.33 2.77 6.10
C GLN A 55 -5.82 4.01 6.87
N LEU A 56 -5.25 5.18 6.55
CA LEU A 56 -5.63 6.45 7.17
C LEU A 56 -6.89 7.05 6.56
N ILE A 57 -7.06 6.98 5.24
CA ILE A 57 -8.14 7.71 4.54
C ILE A 57 -9.39 6.84 4.37
N ILE A 58 -9.22 5.58 3.96
CA ILE A 58 -10.33 4.67 3.65
C ILE A 58 -10.74 3.89 4.90
N GLU A 59 -9.79 3.21 5.55
CA GLU A 59 -10.08 2.37 6.72
C GLU A 59 -10.23 3.19 8.01
N LYS A 60 -9.77 4.46 8.00
CA LYS A 60 -9.87 5.39 9.13
C LYS A 60 -9.26 4.84 10.43
N GLN A 61 -8.18 4.06 10.33
CA GLN A 61 -7.50 3.49 11.50
C GLN A 61 -6.91 4.58 12.41
N ALA A 62 -6.58 5.75 11.86
CA ALA A 62 -6.21 6.94 12.60
C ALA A 62 -6.66 8.21 11.84
N PRO A 63 -6.64 9.40 12.48
CA PRO A 63 -7.01 10.64 11.80
C PRO A 63 -6.09 10.95 10.61
N ALA A 64 -6.68 11.24 9.45
CA ALA A 64 -5.95 11.64 8.25
C ALA A 64 -5.45 13.09 8.37
N THR A 65 -4.46 13.33 9.24
CA THR A 65 -3.78 14.62 9.36
C THR A 65 -2.60 14.71 8.40
N LYS A 66 -2.12 15.94 8.15
CA LYS A 66 -0.95 16.17 7.30
C LYS A 66 0.27 15.39 7.81
N GLU A 67 0.49 15.41 9.11
CA GLU A 67 1.64 14.77 9.76
C GLU A 67 1.57 13.24 9.64
N ALA A 68 0.38 12.66 9.78
CA ALA A 68 0.18 11.22 9.64
C ALA A 68 0.45 10.76 8.19
N LEU A 69 -0.04 11.51 7.21
CA LEU A 69 0.18 11.20 5.80
C LEU A 69 1.63 11.43 5.39
N VAL A 70 2.29 12.49 5.86
CA VAL A 70 3.72 12.74 5.60
C VAL A 70 4.58 11.57 6.08
N LYS A 71 4.29 11.02 7.26
CA LYS A 71 4.99 9.84 7.78
C LYS A 71 4.86 8.60 6.90
N CYS A 72 3.77 8.46 6.13
CA CYS A 72 3.63 7.33 5.21
C CYS A 72 4.69 7.33 4.10
N VAL A 73 5.17 8.51 3.69
CA VAL A 73 6.11 8.69 2.56
C VAL A 73 7.52 9.13 2.99
N GLU A 74 7.73 9.30 4.29
CA GLU A 74 9.02 9.59 4.94
C GLU A 74 9.52 8.35 5.69
N THR A 75 9.62 7.24 4.97
CA THR A 75 10.18 5.99 5.49
C THR A 75 11.61 5.78 4.99
N GLU A 76 12.38 4.96 5.70
CA GLU A 76 13.72 4.60 5.25
C GLU A 76 13.66 3.81 3.93
N GLY A 77 14.55 4.14 2.99
CA GLY A 77 14.58 3.50 1.67
C GLY A 77 13.68 4.14 0.61
N THR A 78 13.15 5.34 0.87
CA THR A 78 12.45 6.12 -0.16
C THR A 78 13.39 6.53 -1.30
N ALA A 79 12.84 6.58 -2.52
CA ALA A 79 13.54 6.96 -3.74
C ALA A 79 13.98 8.43 -3.72
N THR A 80 13.29 9.28 -2.97
CA THR A 80 13.62 10.71 -2.84
C THR A 80 13.79 11.15 -1.40
N THR A 81 14.74 12.07 -1.18
CA THR A 81 14.94 12.78 0.10
C THR A 81 14.08 14.03 0.24
N LEU A 82 13.05 14.18 -0.61
CA LEU A 82 12.14 15.31 -0.53
C LEU A 82 11.25 15.21 0.72
N PRO A 83 10.82 16.34 1.31
CA PRO A 83 9.80 16.32 2.36
C PRO A 83 8.52 15.66 1.85
N GLY A 84 7.85 14.88 2.70
CA GLY A 84 6.66 14.12 2.31
C GLY A 84 5.53 15.00 1.74
N ALA A 85 5.37 16.21 2.27
CA ALA A 85 4.41 17.19 1.75
C ALA A 85 4.70 17.58 0.30
N THR A 86 5.98 17.77 -0.04
CA THR A 86 6.43 18.09 -1.41
C THR A 86 6.20 16.89 -2.33
N LYS A 87 6.38 15.64 -1.84
CA LYS A 87 6.08 14.42 -2.61
C LYS A 87 4.60 14.34 -2.98
N TYR A 88 3.69 14.55 -2.03
CA TYR A 88 2.24 14.54 -2.32
C TYR A 88 1.81 15.62 -3.28
N CYS A 89 2.32 16.84 -3.12
CA CYS A 89 1.96 17.96 -3.99
C CYS A 89 2.37 17.73 -5.45
N ARG A 90 3.51 17.05 -5.68
CA ARG A 90 4.04 16.74 -7.01
C ARG A 90 3.37 15.54 -7.68
N CYS A 91 2.61 14.74 -6.92
CA CYS A 91 2.09 13.46 -7.37
C CYS A 91 0.56 13.39 -7.33
N PRO A 92 -0.15 14.30 -8.03
CA PRO A 92 -1.60 14.20 -8.13
C PRO A 92 -1.96 12.94 -8.94
N GLY A 93 -3.07 12.30 -8.59
CA GLY A 93 -3.60 11.22 -9.43
C GLY A 93 -2.99 9.83 -9.20
N CYS A 94 -2.07 9.65 -8.24
CA CYS A 94 -1.41 8.37 -7.98
C CYS A 94 -2.25 7.36 -7.17
N HIS A 95 -3.41 7.79 -6.65
CA HIS A 95 -4.33 6.92 -5.92
C HIS A 95 -5.76 6.98 -6.48
N THR A 96 -6.69 6.30 -5.82
CA THR A 96 -8.12 6.44 -6.13
C THR A 96 -8.60 7.88 -5.92
N LYS A 97 -9.72 8.25 -6.56
CA LYS A 97 -10.30 9.58 -6.44
C LYS A 97 -10.49 10.02 -4.98
N ALA A 98 -11.01 9.14 -4.13
CA ALA A 98 -11.26 9.45 -2.72
C ALA A 98 -9.99 9.82 -1.96
N ILE A 99 -8.87 9.14 -2.26
CA ILE A 99 -7.57 9.45 -1.65
C ILE A 99 -7.00 10.74 -2.22
N ASN A 100 -7.02 10.90 -3.54
CA ASN A 100 -6.48 12.10 -4.19
C ASN A 100 -7.23 13.37 -3.75
N ASP A 101 -8.57 13.30 -3.57
CA ASP A 101 -9.36 14.44 -3.08
C ASP A 101 -8.83 14.92 -1.71
N VAL A 102 -8.53 14.00 -0.78
CA VAL A 102 -7.97 14.31 0.54
C VAL A 102 -6.52 14.81 0.43
N LEU A 103 -5.70 14.17 -0.41
CA LEU A 103 -4.30 14.59 -0.60
C LEU A 103 -4.23 16.00 -1.20
N VAL A 104 -5.09 16.35 -2.16
CA VAL A 104 -5.16 17.70 -2.75
C VAL A 104 -5.67 18.73 -1.74
N GLU A 105 -6.62 18.37 -0.88
CA GLU A 105 -7.10 19.24 0.18
C GLU A 105 -6.00 19.55 1.21
N LEU A 106 -5.20 18.54 1.57
CA LEU A 106 -4.16 18.66 2.60
C LEU A 106 -2.83 19.18 2.06
N PHE A 107 -2.50 18.93 0.80
CA PHE A 107 -1.24 19.32 0.16
C PHE A 107 -1.48 20.07 -1.16
N PRO A 108 -2.15 21.24 -1.12
CA PRO A 108 -2.42 22.01 -2.32
C PRO A 108 -1.13 22.63 -2.90
N PRO A 109 -1.05 22.85 -4.22
CA PRO A 109 0.02 23.63 -4.83
C PRO A 109 0.00 25.10 -4.37
N PRO A 110 1.12 25.83 -4.45
CA PRO A 110 2.41 25.43 -5.04
C PRO A 110 3.23 24.51 -4.13
N CYS A 111 3.97 23.58 -4.75
CA CYS A 111 4.84 22.66 -4.01
C CYS A 111 6.10 23.41 -3.54
N ALA A 112 6.32 23.41 -2.23
CA ALA A 112 7.45 24.07 -1.56
C ALA A 112 8.75 23.26 -1.67
#